data_AF-A0A2Z6QRZ5-F1
#
_entry.id   AF-A0A2Z6QRZ5-F1
#
_cell.length_a   1.000
_cell.length_b   1.000
_cell.length_c   1.000
_cell.angle_alpha   90.00
_cell.angle_beta   90.00
_cell.angle_gamma   90.00
#
_symmetry.space_group_name_H-M   'P 1'
#
loop_
_entity.id
_entity.type
_entity.pdbx_description
1 polymer ?
#
loop_
_entity_poly.entity_id
_entity_poly.type
_entity_poly.pdbx_seq_one_letter_code
_entity_poly.pdbx_strand_id
1 'polypeptide(L)'
;MYWGAAKRYARQHCNYSWTGLQRVVLLALDSVPISHIRKYARKSARYMDCYRKGLNAKQAEYAVKKFKSHRAIPNSILTNIDDLCN
;
A
#
# COMPACT_ATOMS: atom_id res chain seq x y z
N MET A 1 -3.07 -3.06 -0.78
CA MET A 1 -2.03 -3.70 0.06
C MET A 1 -2.24 -5.20 0.03
N TYR A 2 -1.21 -6.00 0.33
CA TYR A 2 -1.25 -7.47 0.28
C TYR A 2 -2.47 -8.04 1.03
N TRP A 3 -2.60 -7.68 2.31
CA TRP A 3 -3.73 -8.09 3.15
C TRP A 3 -5.10 -7.67 2.61
N GLY A 4 -5.19 -6.51 1.95
CA GLY A 4 -6.45 -6.08 1.34
C GLY A 4 -6.88 -6.96 0.17
N ALA A 5 -5.92 -7.39 -0.66
CA ALA A 5 -6.17 -8.30 -1.77
C ALA A 5 -6.56 -9.70 -1.25
N ALA A 6 -5.80 -10.24 -0.30
CA ALA A 6 -6.11 -11.52 0.34
C ALA A 6 -7.50 -11.50 1.01
N LYS A 7 -7.83 -10.46 1.79
CA LYS A 7 -9.16 -10.33 2.41
C LYS A 7 -10.29 -10.26 1.37
N ARG A 8 -10.07 -9.58 0.24
CA ARG A 8 -11.07 -9.52 -0.84
C ARG A 8 -11.30 -10.90 -1.44
N TYR A 9 -10.24 -11.66 -1.71
CA TYR A 9 -10.36 -13.05 -2.17
C TYR A 9 -11.11 -13.89 -1.15
N ALA A 10 -10.70 -13.84 0.12
CA ALA A 10 -11.34 -14.60 1.18
C ALA A 10 -12.85 -14.30 1.27
N ARG A 11 -13.25 -13.02 1.18
CA ARG A 11 -14.66 -12.62 1.18
C ARG A 11 -15.46 -13.14 -0.02
N GLN A 12 -14.82 -13.33 -1.17
CA GLN A 12 -15.47 -13.82 -2.39
C GLN A 12 -15.61 -15.35 -2.42
N HIS A 13 -14.78 -16.06 -1.65
CA HIS A 13 -14.72 -17.53 -1.66
C HIS A 13 -15.10 -18.18 -0.32
N CYS A 14 -15.46 -17.40 0.70
CA CYS A 14 -15.85 -17.90 2.02
C CYS A 14 -17.36 -18.08 2.12
N ASN A 15 -17.78 -19.20 2.70
CA ASN A 15 -19.16 -19.49 3.07
C ASN A 15 -19.54 -18.96 4.48
N TYR A 16 -18.72 -18.06 5.04
CA TYR A 16 -18.85 -17.47 6.38
C TYR A 16 -18.89 -18.46 7.55
N SER A 17 -18.51 -19.73 7.32
CA SER A 17 -18.24 -20.68 8.40
C SER A 17 -16.79 -20.54 8.90
N TRP A 18 -16.55 -20.82 10.18
CA TRP A 18 -15.20 -20.80 10.74
C TRP A 18 -14.25 -21.77 10.01
N THR A 19 -14.70 -23.01 9.79
CA THR A 19 -13.89 -24.03 9.12
C THR A 19 -13.66 -23.74 7.64
N GLY A 20 -14.63 -23.07 6.98
CA GLY A 20 -14.47 -22.56 5.62
C GLY A 20 -13.46 -21.42 5.57
N LEU A 21 -13.52 -20.48 6.51
CA LEU A 21 -12.58 -19.37 6.61
C LEU A 21 -11.15 -19.86 6.83
N GLN A 22 -10.93 -20.80 7.75
CA GLN A 22 -9.61 -21.40 7.99
C GLN A 22 -8.99 -21.99 6.71
N ARG A 23 -9.79 -22.71 5.91
CA ARG A 23 -9.34 -23.26 4.62
C ARG A 23 -9.05 -22.18 3.59
N VAL A 24 -9.91 -21.17 3.50
CA VAL A 24 -9.83 -20.11 2.50
C VAL A 24 -8.67 -19.14 2.76
N VAL A 25 -8.25 -18.95 4.02
CA VAL A 25 -7.14 -18.03 4.36
C VAL A 25 -5.86 -18.38 3.61
N LEU A 26 -5.45 -19.66 3.58
CA LEU A 26 -4.22 -20.08 2.88
C LEU A 26 -4.33 -19.82 1.38
N LEU A 27 -5.44 -20.21 0.76
CA LEU A 27 -5.71 -19.96 -0.65
C LEU A 27 -5.72 -18.46 -0.98
N ALA A 28 -6.28 -17.64 -0.09
CA ALA A 28 -6.32 -16.20 -0.25
C ALA A 28 -4.94 -15.56 -0.21
N LEU A 29 -4.03 -16.06 0.62
CA LEU A 29 -2.65 -15.60 0.70
C LEU A 29 -1.85 -15.96 -0.57
N ASP A 30 -2.06 -17.17 -1.09
CA ASP A 30 -1.40 -17.68 -2.31
C ASP A 30 -1.98 -17.06 -3.59
N SER A 31 -3.25 -16.63 -3.55
CA SER A 31 -3.92 -16.02 -4.71
C SER A 31 -3.29 -14.70 -5.17
N VAL A 32 -2.49 -14.03 -4.33
CA VAL A 32 -1.94 -12.71 -4.64
C VAL A 32 -0.68 -12.85 -5.50
N PRO A 33 -0.68 -12.39 -6.77
CA PRO A 33 0.47 -12.56 -7.64
C PRO A 33 1.72 -11.85 -7.11
N ILE A 34 2.90 -12.42 -7.36
CA ILE A 34 4.19 -11.84 -6.97
C ILE A 34 4.35 -10.40 -7.51
N SER A 35 3.83 -10.10 -8.70
CA SER A 35 3.82 -8.75 -9.28
C SER A 35 3.08 -7.74 -8.39
N HIS A 36 1.95 -8.14 -7.80
CA HIS A 36 1.18 -7.33 -6.86
C HIS A 36 1.91 -7.19 -5.53
N ILE A 37 2.49 -8.27 -4.99
CA ILE A 37 3.30 -8.23 -3.76
C ILE A 37 4.42 -7.20 -3.90
N ARG A 38 5.19 -7.28 -4.99
CA ARG A 38 6.27 -6.32 -5.31
C ARG A 38 5.74 -4.89 -5.43
N LYS A 39 4.57 -4.68 -6.08
CA LYS A 39 3.93 -3.36 -6.19
C LYS A 39 3.53 -2.80 -4.82
N TYR A 40 2.98 -3.63 -3.93
CA TYR A 40 2.61 -3.23 -2.58
C TYR A 40 3.83 -2.91 -1.72
N ALA A 41 4.88 -3.73 -1.77
CA ALA A 41 6.13 -3.49 -1.05
C ALA A 41 6.77 -2.15 -1.47
N ARG A 42 6.85 -1.88 -2.78
CA ARG A 42 7.32 -0.58 -3.29
C ARG A 42 6.45 0.57 -2.82
N LYS A 43 5.11 0.42 -2.85
CA LYS A 43 4.20 1.47 -2.33
C LYS A 43 4.53 1.76 -0.85
N SER A 44 4.62 0.74 -0.01
CA SER A 44 4.97 0.90 1.41
C SER A 44 6.34 1.58 1.60
N ALA A 45 7.35 1.19 0.81
CA ALA A 45 8.67 1.81 0.86
C ALA A 45 8.63 3.32 0.57
N ARG A 46 7.78 3.76 -0.36
CA ARG A 46 7.62 5.20 -0.68
C ARG A 46 6.93 5.98 0.45
N TYR A 47 5.92 5.41 1.08
CA TYR A 47 5.31 6.05 2.26
C TYR A 47 6.31 6.12 3.42
N MET A 48 7.09 5.05 3.66
CA MET A 48 8.15 5.07 4.67
C MET A 48 9.22 6.14 4.37
N ASP A 49 9.59 6.32 3.10
CA ASP A 49 10.49 7.39 2.67
C ASP A 49 9.90 8.79 2.97
N CYS A 50 8.62 9.02 2.67
CA CYS A 50 7.94 10.26 3.06
C CYS A 50 7.99 10.50 4.59
N TYR A 51 7.68 9.49 5.38
CA TYR A 51 7.66 9.64 6.84
C TYR A 51 9.07 9.88 7.41
N ARG A 52 10.10 9.21 6.89
CA ARG A 52 11.50 9.49 7.28
C ARG A 52 11.93 10.91 6.96
N LYS A 53 11.34 11.52 5.94
CA LYS A 53 11.56 12.91 5.55
C LYS A 53 10.71 13.91 6.33
N GLY A 54 9.87 13.45 7.27
CA GLY A 54 9.07 14.31 8.15
C GLY A 54 7.71 14.72 7.58
N LEU A 55 7.26 14.13 6.46
CA LEU A 55 5.94 14.43 5.91
C LEU A 55 4.84 13.82 6.78
N ASN A 56 3.75 14.58 6.98
CA ASN A 56 2.54 14.05 7.61
C ASN A 56 1.75 13.11 6.66
N ALA A 57 0.68 12.49 7.15
CA ALA A 57 -0.10 11.52 6.37
C ALA A 57 -0.71 12.12 5.08
N LYS A 58 -1.27 13.34 5.14
CA LYS A 58 -1.87 14.00 3.96
C LYS A 58 -0.80 14.37 2.92
N GLN A 59 0.33 14.92 3.38
CA GLN A 59 1.46 15.29 2.53
C GLN A 59 2.10 14.07 1.88
N ALA A 60 2.27 12.98 2.64
CA ALA A 60 2.80 11.72 2.12
C ALA A 60 1.89 11.14 1.03
N GLU A 61 0.57 11.18 1.22
CA GLU A 61 -0.38 10.74 0.20
C GLU A 61 -0.27 11.59 -1.08
N TYR A 62 -0.25 12.91 -0.94
CA TYR A 62 -0.06 13.83 -2.06
C TYR A 62 1.26 13.57 -2.79
N ALA A 63 2.37 13.47 -2.05
CA ALA A 63 3.70 13.24 -2.60
C ALA A 63 3.79 11.90 -3.35
N VAL A 64 3.30 10.80 -2.76
CA VAL A 64 3.30 9.48 -3.40
C VAL A 64 2.43 9.49 -4.68
N LYS A 65 1.32 10.24 -4.68
CA LYS A 65 0.45 10.39 -5.86
C LYS A 65 1.11 11.23 -6.95
N LYS A 66 1.69 12.39 -6.60
CA LYS A 66 2.35 13.32 -7.52
C LYS A 66 3.56 12.69 -8.18
N PHE A 67 4.41 12.02 -7.40
CA PHE A 67 5.64 11.42 -7.89
C PHE A 67 5.48 9.96 -8.32
N LYS A 68 4.26 9.48 -8.61
CA LYS A 68 3.99 8.05 -8.91
C LYS A 68 4.90 7.47 -10.02
N SER A 69 5.20 8.27 -11.05
CA SER A 69 6.02 7.88 -12.20
C SER A 69 7.53 8.00 -11.95
N HIS A 70 7.94 8.70 -10.89
CA HIS A 70 9.36 8.83 -10.52
C HIS A 70 9.82 7.60 -9.74
N ARG A 71 11.13 7.33 -9.78
CA ARG A 71 11.75 6.24 -9.04
C ARG A 71 11.89 6.53 -7.54
N ALA A 72 11.91 7.80 -7.16
CA ALA A 72 12.04 8.28 -5.78
C ALA A 72 11.21 9.55 -5.57
N ILE A 73 11.03 9.94 -4.31
CA ILE A 73 10.41 11.22 -3.95
C ILE A 73 11.55 12.22 -3.71
N PRO A 74 11.67 13.29 -4.51
CA PRO A 74 12.81 14.19 -4.41
C PRO A 74 12.83 14.94 -3.07
N ASN A 75 14.02 15.28 -2.58
CA ASN A 75 14.17 16.06 -1.34
C ASN A 75 13.65 17.49 -1.48
N SER A 76 13.51 18.01 -2.71
CA SER A 76 12.89 19.32 -3.00
C SER A 76 11.41 19.40 -2.62
N ILE A 77 10.76 18.29 -2.28
CA ILE A 77 9.44 18.33 -1.63
C ILE A 77 9.51 19.02 -0.26
N LEU A 78 10.66 18.94 0.42
CA LEU A 78 10.83 19.45 1.77
C LEU A 78 10.89 20.98 1.85
N THR A 79 11.25 21.64 0.76
CA THR A 79 11.27 23.10 0.69
C THR A 79 9.88 23.72 0.56
N ASN A 80 8.87 22.95 0.14
CA ASN A 80 7.50 23.43 -0.08
C ASN A 80 6.47 22.62 0.73
N ILE A 81 6.85 22.16 1.94
CA ILE A 81 6.02 21.24 2.76
C ILE A 81 4.64 21.83 3.06
N ASP A 82 4.59 23.14 3.31
CA ASP A 82 3.36 23.87 3.62
C ASP A 82 2.41 23.95 2.42
N ASP A 83 2.94 23.93 1.19
CA ASP A 83 2.15 23.98 -0.05
C ASP A 83 1.62 22.60 -0.50
N LEU A 84 2.06 21.50 0.12
CA LEU A 84 1.67 20.15 -0.31
C LEU A 84 0.22 19.79 0.05
N CYS A 85 -0.44 20.58 0.91
CA CYS A 85 -1.76 20.26 1.48
C CYS A 85 -2.68 21.48 1.72
N ASN A 86 -2.32 22.67 1.25
CA ASN A 86 -3.24 23.82 1.20
C ASN A 86 -4.25 23.66 0.05
#